data_AF-A0A2R7JXE5-F1
#
_entry.id   AF-A0A2R7JXE5-F1
#
_cell.length_a   1.000
_cell.length_b   1.000
_cell.length_c   1.000
_cell.angle_alpha   90.00
_cell.angle_beta   90.00
_cell.angle_gamma   90.00
#
_symmetry.space_group_name_H-M   'P 1'
#
loop_
_entity.id
_entity.type
_entity.pdbx_description
1 polymer ?
#
loop_
_entity_poly.entity_id
_entity_poly.type
_entity_poly.pdbx_seq_one_letter_code
_entity_poly.pdbx_strand_id
1 'polypeptide(L)'
;MDGLQTIDARETAGREFRYFDFVMVAFVVILLLSNVIGAGKPAVVDLPFIGPWPFGAGILFFPLSYLIGDILTEVYGYARARRCVWAGFAALIFMAFMEQVVVALPPASGWTGQSSYEYVFGKSIFVSPEAATGLRIIFASLTAFWVGEFANSFVLAKLKILTQGR
;
A
#
# COMPACT_ATOMS: atom_id res chain seq x y z
N MET A 1 -8.25 49.92 5.41
CA MET A 1 -9.16 48.77 5.57
C MET A 1 -8.91 47.89 4.38
N ASP A 2 -7.97 46.95 4.51
CA ASP A 2 -7.62 46.03 3.43
C ASP A 2 -8.79 45.09 3.18
N GLY A 3 -9.37 45.21 1.98
CA GLY A 3 -10.51 44.43 1.56
C GLY A 3 -10.15 42.95 1.53
N LEU A 4 -11.00 42.13 2.15
CA LEU A 4 -10.95 40.69 2.06
C LEU A 4 -10.92 40.28 0.58
N GLN A 5 -9.76 39.82 0.10
CA GLN A 5 -9.64 39.21 -1.22
C GLN A 5 -10.41 37.89 -1.22
N THR A 6 -11.53 37.87 -1.92
CA THR A 6 -12.27 36.64 -2.24
C THR A 6 -11.50 35.88 -3.29
N ILE A 7 -10.74 34.86 -2.87
CA ILE A 7 -10.08 33.92 -3.79
C ILE A 7 -11.17 33.03 -4.41
N ASP A 8 -11.27 33.02 -5.73
CA ASP A 8 -12.23 32.18 -6.44
C ASP A 8 -11.79 30.71 -6.32
N ALA A 9 -12.73 29.77 -6.12
CA ALA A 9 -12.40 28.35 -5.96
C ALA A 9 -11.64 27.78 -7.19
N ARG A 10 -11.79 28.44 -8.34
CA ARG A 10 -11.04 28.16 -9.58
C ARG A 10 -9.59 28.66 -9.56
N GLU A 11 -9.25 29.70 -8.81
CA GLU A 11 -7.86 30.15 -8.64
C GLU A 11 -7.04 29.14 -7.83
N THR A 12 -7.68 28.46 -6.88
CA THR A 12 -7.08 27.34 -6.13
C THR A 12 -6.94 26.07 -6.98
N ALA A 13 -7.73 25.92 -8.05
CA ALA A 13 -7.65 24.78 -8.97
C ALA A 13 -6.33 24.79 -9.79
N GLY A 14 -5.68 25.95 -9.88
CA GLY A 14 -4.43 26.18 -10.61
C GLY A 14 -3.16 26.22 -9.75
N ARG A 15 -3.22 25.95 -8.43
CA ARG A 15 -1.99 25.61 -7.71
C ARG A 15 -1.49 24.31 -8.30
N GLU A 16 -0.49 24.38 -9.19
CA GLU A 16 0.29 23.23 -9.59
C GLU A 16 0.72 22.53 -8.31
N PHE A 17 0.06 21.41 -8.02
CA PHE A 17 0.36 20.55 -6.90
C PHE A 17 1.66 19.83 -7.25
N ARG A 18 2.77 20.59 -7.26
CA ARG A 18 4.07 20.23 -7.82
C ARG A 18 4.65 18.93 -7.24
N TYR A 19 4.12 18.51 -6.09
CA TYR A 19 4.57 17.32 -5.36
C TYR A 19 3.55 16.17 -5.34
N PHE A 20 2.36 16.31 -5.92
CA PHE A 20 1.35 15.26 -5.88
C PHE A 20 1.88 13.94 -6.44
N ASP A 21 2.55 13.99 -7.60
CA ASP A 21 3.10 12.81 -8.25
C ASP A 21 4.22 12.17 -7.41
N PHE A 22 5.08 12.97 -6.79
CA PHE A 22 6.11 12.47 -5.88
C PHE A 22 5.52 11.79 -4.64
N VAL A 23 4.46 12.37 -4.05
CA VAL A 23 3.77 11.80 -2.89
C VAL A 23 3.04 10.51 -3.28
N MET A 24 2.40 10.48 -4.45
CA MET A 24 1.79 9.26 -5.00
C MET A 24 2.84 8.16 -5.22
N VAL A 25 3.97 8.49 -5.85
CA VAL A 25 5.05 7.53 -6.07
C VAL A 25 5.60 7.02 -4.75
N ALA A 26 5.83 7.90 -3.77
CA ALA A 26 6.29 7.50 -2.45
C ALA A 26 5.31 6.54 -1.77
N PHE A 27 4.01 6.84 -1.82
CA PHE A 27 2.94 5.98 -1.32
C PHE A 27 2.99 4.58 -1.97
N VAL A 28 3.03 4.52 -3.31
CA VAL A 28 3.07 3.26 -4.04
C VAL A 28 4.36 2.48 -3.74
N VAL A 29 5.52 3.15 -3.70
CA VAL A 29 6.81 2.52 -3.38
C VAL A 29 6.80 1.92 -1.97
N ILE A 30 6.34 2.65 -0.97
CA ILE A 30 6.24 2.14 0.40
C ILE A 30 5.31 0.93 0.44
N LEU A 31 4.17 1.00 -0.24
CA LEU A 31 3.20 -0.09 -0.30
C LEU A 31 3.80 -1.36 -0.93
N LEU A 32 4.50 -1.24 -2.06
CA LEU A 32 5.16 -2.35 -2.74
C LEU A 32 6.29 -2.93 -1.87
N LEU A 33 7.19 -2.10 -1.36
CA LEU A 33 8.33 -2.55 -0.56
C LEU A 33 7.89 -3.23 0.74
N SER A 34 6.82 -2.73 1.37
CA SER A 34 6.26 -3.34 2.59
C SER A 34 5.73 -4.75 2.33
N ASN A 35 5.15 -4.99 1.15
CA ASN A 35 4.68 -6.31 0.76
C ASN A 35 5.85 -7.24 0.41
N VAL A 36 6.83 -6.78 -0.37
CA VAL A 36 7.97 -7.62 -0.80
C VAL A 36 8.92 -7.96 0.36
N ILE A 37 9.35 -6.96 1.14
CA ILE A 37 10.33 -7.15 2.21
C ILE A 37 9.68 -7.80 3.43
N GLY A 38 8.41 -7.47 3.67
CA GLY A 38 7.72 -7.77 4.90
C GLY A 38 6.93 -9.08 4.93
N ALA A 39 6.42 -9.56 3.79
CA ALA A 39 5.53 -10.71 3.75
C ALA A 39 6.23 -12.03 4.14
N GLY A 40 7.53 -12.15 3.83
CA GLY A 40 8.29 -13.39 4.08
C GLY A 40 8.91 -13.52 5.48
N LYS A 41 8.82 -12.49 6.34
CA LYS A 41 9.49 -12.48 7.65
C LYS A 41 8.50 -12.38 8.81
N PRO A 42 8.17 -13.49 9.48
CA PRO A 42 7.53 -13.44 10.78
C PRO A 42 8.52 -12.85 11.80
N ALA A 43 8.08 -11.82 12.51
CA ALA A 43 8.78 -11.21 13.62
C ALA A 43 8.00 -11.47 14.90
N VAL A 44 8.69 -11.40 16.04
CA VAL A 44 8.09 -11.56 17.36
C VAL A 44 8.49 -10.35 18.20
N VAL A 45 7.51 -9.75 18.86
CA VAL A 45 7.73 -8.70 19.86
C VAL A 45 7.26 -9.24 21.20
N ASP A 46 8.00 -8.97 22.26
CA ASP A 46 7.58 -9.34 23.61
C ASP A 46 6.70 -8.23 24.19
N LEU A 47 5.42 -8.54 24.37
CA LEU A 47 4.43 -7.59 24.88
C LEU A 47 4.30 -7.72 26.39
N PRO A 48 4.27 -6.61 27.14
CA PRO A 48 4.02 -6.66 28.58
C PRO A 48 2.67 -7.31 28.85
N PHE A 49 2.65 -8.25 29.79
CA PHE A 49 1.47 -9.04 30.23
C PHE A 49 0.89 -10.06 29.23
N ILE A 50 1.33 -10.06 27.97
CA ILE A 50 0.82 -10.97 26.91
C ILE A 50 1.89 -11.99 26.51
N GLY A 51 3.18 -11.62 26.59
CA GLY A 51 4.31 -12.45 26.18
C GLY A 51 4.63 -12.32 24.69
N PRO A 52 5.32 -13.31 24.09
CA PRO A 52 5.79 -13.26 22.70
C PRO A 52 4.62 -13.21 21.70
N TRP A 53 4.50 -12.10 20.97
CA TRP A 53 3.45 -11.88 19.98
C TRP A 53 4.00 -11.90 18.55
N PRO A 54 3.58 -12.86 17.70
CA PRO A 54 4.02 -12.94 16.31
C PRO A 54 3.30 -11.91 15.44
N PHE A 55 4.04 -11.27 14.53
CA PHE A 55 3.50 -10.34 13.54
C PHE A 55 4.32 -10.39 12.24
N GLY A 56 3.73 -9.99 11.11
CA GLY A 56 4.47 -9.87 9.85
C GLY A 56 5.31 -8.60 9.84
N ALA A 57 6.60 -8.69 9.54
CA ALA A 57 7.51 -7.53 9.58
C ALA A 57 7.07 -6.37 8.67
N GLY A 58 6.33 -6.66 7.58
CA GLY A 58 5.80 -5.65 6.67
C GLY A 58 4.82 -4.68 7.31
N ILE A 59 4.12 -5.10 8.36
CA ILE A 59 3.11 -4.26 9.04
C ILE A 59 3.73 -3.01 9.67
N LEU A 60 5.03 -3.02 9.95
CA LEU A 60 5.75 -1.89 10.55
C LEU A 60 5.76 -0.64 9.67
N PHE A 61 5.63 -0.82 8.36
CA PHE A 61 5.68 0.27 7.39
C PHE A 61 4.29 0.77 6.97
N PHE A 62 3.22 0.05 7.32
CA PHE A 62 1.84 0.49 7.07
C PHE A 62 1.48 1.82 7.76
N PRO A 63 1.91 2.12 9.00
CA PRO A 63 1.68 3.44 9.60
C PRO A 63 2.21 4.59 8.74
N LEU A 64 3.33 4.39 8.05
CA LEU A 64 3.88 5.39 7.14
C LEU A 64 3.01 5.55 5.88
N SER A 65 2.48 4.45 5.32
CA SER A 65 1.56 4.54 4.17
C SER A 65 0.26 5.26 4.55
N TYR A 66 -0.29 4.99 5.74
CA TYR A 66 -1.48 5.68 6.25
C TYR A 66 -1.24 7.18 6.43
N LEU A 67 -0.12 7.57 7.03
CA LEU A 67 0.26 8.98 7.16
C LEU A 67 0.29 9.70 5.80
N ILE A 68 0.87 9.05 4.78
CA ILE A 68 0.91 9.61 3.43
C ILE A 68 -0.49 9.65 2.80
N GLY A 69 -1.31 8.61 3.01
CA GLY A 69 -2.71 8.56 2.57
C GLY A 69 -3.56 9.69 3.17
N ASP A 70 -3.32 10.01 4.44
CA ASP A 70 -3.98 11.12 5.14
C ASP A 70 -3.56 12.46 4.53
N ILE A 71 -2.24 12.68 4.33
CA ILE A 71 -1.72 13.88 3.65
C ILE A 71 -2.32 14.01 2.24
N LEU A 72 -2.44 12.90 1.49
CA LEU A 72 -3.06 12.87 0.17
C LEU A 72 -4.52 13.33 0.22
N THR A 73 -5.27 12.86 1.21
CA THR A 73 -6.69 13.19 1.39
C THR A 73 -6.89 14.62 1.88
N GLU A 74 -6.04 15.10 2.80
CA GLU A 74 -6.15 16.42 3.42
C GLU A 74 -5.68 17.56 2.53
N VAL A 75 -4.51 17.40 1.89
CA VAL A 75 -3.84 18.44 1.10
C VAL A 75 -4.32 18.45 -0.36
N TYR A 76 -4.44 17.27 -0.97
CA TYR A 76 -4.74 17.14 -2.40
C TYR A 76 -6.20 16.80 -2.68
N GLY A 77 -6.95 16.43 -1.65
CA GLY A 77 -8.38 16.16 -1.67
C GLY A 77 -8.75 14.72 -2.01
N TYR A 78 -9.93 14.31 -1.54
CA TYR A 78 -10.47 12.94 -1.69
C TYR A 78 -10.48 12.42 -3.14
N ALA A 79 -10.81 13.27 -4.12
CA ALA A 79 -10.85 12.86 -5.52
C ALA A 79 -9.49 12.41 -6.05
N ARG A 80 -8.40 13.05 -5.61
CA ARG A 80 -7.03 12.69 -5.99
C ARG A 80 -6.46 11.56 -5.15
N ALA A 81 -6.76 11.53 -3.85
CA ALA A 81 -6.41 10.41 -2.98
C ALA A 81 -6.92 9.07 -3.54
N ARG A 82 -8.16 9.03 -4.06
CA ARG A 82 -8.68 7.84 -4.75
C ARG A 82 -7.84 7.39 -5.95
N ARG A 83 -7.23 8.32 -6.69
CA ARG A 83 -6.31 7.96 -7.80
C ARG A 83 -5.07 7.26 -7.27
N CYS A 84 -4.51 7.72 -6.14
CA CYS A 84 -3.37 7.06 -5.49
C CYS A 84 -3.73 5.66 -5.01
N VAL A 85 -4.92 5.48 -4.41
CA VAL A 85 -5.42 4.16 -3.99
C VAL A 85 -5.53 3.21 -5.18
N TRP A 86 -6.12 3.66 -6.30
CA TRP A 86 -6.19 2.86 -7.53
C TRP A 86 -4.82 2.56 -8.13
N ALA A 87 -3.89 3.52 -8.10
CA ALA A 87 -2.51 3.31 -8.56
C ALA A 87 -1.79 2.27 -7.71
N GLY A 88 -1.89 2.35 -6.37
CA GLY A 88 -1.33 1.37 -5.45
C GLY A 88 -1.96 -0.01 -5.61
N PHE A 89 -3.28 -0.09 -5.77
CA PHE A 89 -3.98 -1.34 -6.03
C PHE A 89 -3.52 -2.01 -7.34
N ALA A 90 -3.45 -1.24 -8.43
CA ALA A 90 -2.95 -1.75 -9.70
C ALA A 90 -1.47 -2.18 -9.61
N ALA A 91 -0.64 -1.42 -8.90
CA ALA A 91 0.76 -1.74 -8.67
C ALA A 91 0.92 -3.05 -7.88
N LEU A 92 0.11 -3.28 -6.85
CA LEU A 92 0.13 -4.52 -6.07
C LEU A 92 -0.30 -5.74 -6.91
N ILE A 93 -1.33 -5.59 -7.77
CA ILE A 93 -1.71 -6.66 -8.72
C ILE A 93 -0.56 -6.95 -9.69
N PHE A 94 0.07 -5.90 -10.22
CA PHE A 94 1.17 -6.05 -11.16
C PHE A 94 2.40 -6.70 -10.51
N MET A 95 2.74 -6.31 -9.28
CA MET A 95 3.79 -6.92 -8.48
C MET A 95 3.52 -8.41 -8.26
N ALA A 96 2.31 -8.76 -7.82
CA ALA A 96 1.89 -10.14 -7.66
C ALA A 96 2.01 -10.94 -8.97
N PHE A 97 1.60 -10.35 -10.10
CA PHE A 97 1.77 -10.99 -11.41
C PHE A 97 3.25 -11.21 -11.76
N MET A 98 4.10 -10.21 -11.53
CA MET A 98 5.55 -10.34 -11.76
C MET A 98 6.17 -11.44 -10.91
N GLU A 99 5.84 -11.51 -9.61
CA GLU A 99 6.32 -12.57 -8.72
C GLU A 99 5.94 -13.96 -9.26
N GLN A 100 4.69 -14.12 -9.70
CA GLN A 100 4.19 -15.39 -10.24
C GLN A 100 4.92 -15.82 -11.53
N VAL A 101 5.22 -14.86 -12.41
CA VAL A 101 5.96 -15.10 -13.66
C VAL A 101 7.41 -15.47 -13.34
N VAL A 102 8.08 -14.71 -12.49
CA VAL A 102 9.51 -14.91 -12.20
C VAL A 102 9.74 -16.23 -11.45
N VAL A 103 8.90 -16.57 -10.47
CA VAL A 103 8.99 -17.85 -9.75
C VAL A 103 8.73 -19.05 -10.68
N ALA A 104 7.91 -18.89 -11.72
CA ALA A 104 7.59 -19.95 -12.67
C ALA A 104 8.68 -20.22 -13.72
N LEU A 105 9.63 -19.29 -13.91
CA LEU A 105 10.69 -19.47 -14.88
C LEU A 105 11.61 -20.63 -14.46
N PRO A 106 12.07 -21.44 -15.43
CA PRO A 106 12.96 -22.54 -15.12
C PRO A 106 14.28 -21.99 -14.54
N PRO A 107 14.80 -22.58 -13.45
CA PRO A 107 16.05 -22.19 -12.86
C PRO A 107 17.21 -22.37 -13.85
N ALA A 108 18.15 -21.44 -13.88
CA ALA A 108 19.37 -21.57 -14.68
C ALA A 108 20.19 -22.79 -14.21
N SER A 109 20.94 -23.41 -15.13
CA SER A 109 21.79 -24.56 -14.81
C SER A 109 22.79 -24.23 -13.69
N GLY A 110 22.78 -25.01 -12.61
CA GLY A 110 23.65 -24.82 -11.45
C GLY A 110 23.14 -23.81 -10.41
N TRP A 111 22.00 -23.16 -10.63
CA TRP A 111 21.38 -22.32 -9.60
C TRP A 111 20.59 -23.17 -8.61
N THR A 112 20.94 -23.05 -7.32
CA THR A 112 20.38 -23.85 -6.22
C THR A 112 19.38 -23.09 -5.36
N GLY A 113 19.12 -21.82 -5.67
CA GLY A 113 18.30 -20.91 -4.84
C GLY A 113 16.79 -21.03 -5.02
N GLN A 114 16.30 -21.90 -5.91
CA GLN A 114 14.87 -21.96 -6.27
C GLN A 114 13.96 -22.23 -5.07
N SER A 115 14.35 -23.15 -4.17
CA SER A 115 13.52 -23.48 -3.00
C SER A 115 13.38 -22.32 -2.01
N SER A 116 14.46 -21.56 -1.77
CA SER A 116 14.41 -20.35 -0.96
C SER A 116 13.61 -19.24 -1.64
N TYR A 117 13.70 -19.13 -2.97
CA TYR A 117 12.96 -18.14 -3.74
C TYR A 117 11.45 -18.39 -3.69
N GLU A 118 11.01 -19.63 -3.92
CA GLU A 118 9.61 -20.06 -3.76
C GLU A 118 9.08 -19.93 -2.33
N TYR A 119 9.95 -20.04 -1.32
CA TYR A 119 9.56 -19.84 0.06
C TYR A 119 9.24 -18.36 0.35
N VAL A 120 10.06 -17.44 -0.16
CA VAL A 120 9.92 -16.00 0.11
C VAL A 120 8.78 -15.37 -0.72
N PHE A 121 8.73 -15.65 -2.02
CA PHE A 121 7.74 -15.07 -2.93
C PHE A 121 6.48 -15.92 -3.07
N GLY A 122 6.42 -17.04 -2.36
CA GLY A 122 5.35 -18.02 -2.47
C GLY A 122 5.47 -18.89 -3.72
N LYS A 123 4.64 -19.93 -3.78
CA LYS A 123 4.59 -20.85 -4.91
C LYS A 123 3.76 -20.25 -6.05
N SER A 124 4.29 -20.29 -7.26
CA SER A 124 3.60 -19.82 -8.45
C SER A 124 2.34 -20.63 -8.73
N ILE A 125 1.23 -19.95 -9.06
CA ILE A 125 -0.03 -20.60 -9.46
C ILE A 125 0.16 -21.44 -10.73
N PHE A 126 1.10 -21.05 -11.60
CA PHE A 126 1.37 -21.73 -12.85
C PHE A 126 2.08 -23.07 -12.66
N VAL A 127 2.74 -23.27 -11.50
CA VAL A 127 3.56 -24.45 -11.20
C VAL A 127 2.96 -25.32 -10.10
N SER A 128 2.27 -24.74 -9.11
CA SER A 128 1.66 -25.50 -8.00
C SER A 128 0.32 -24.90 -7.56
N PRO A 129 -0.77 -25.14 -8.31
CA PRO A 129 -2.10 -24.61 -8.01
C PRO A 129 -2.63 -25.05 -6.63
N GLU A 130 -2.38 -26.31 -6.24
CA GLU A 130 -2.78 -26.83 -4.92
C GLU A 130 -2.08 -26.15 -3.74
N ALA A 131 -0.91 -25.55 -3.97
CA ALA A 131 -0.08 -24.94 -2.94
C ALA A 131 -0.01 -23.41 -3.08
N ALA A 132 -1.01 -22.79 -3.71
CA ALA A 132 -1.09 -21.36 -4.00
C ALA A 132 -1.29 -20.48 -2.74
N THR A 133 -0.40 -20.60 -1.76
CA THR A 133 -0.32 -19.77 -0.57
C THR A 133 -0.07 -18.31 -0.96
N GLY A 134 0.67 -18.07 -2.04
CA GLY A 134 0.91 -16.73 -2.61
C GLY A 134 -0.39 -16.00 -2.95
N LEU A 135 -1.33 -16.67 -3.64
CA LEU A 135 -2.62 -16.06 -3.98
C LEU A 135 -3.42 -15.66 -2.75
N ARG A 136 -3.44 -16.50 -1.71
CA ARG A 136 -4.20 -16.19 -0.49
C ARG A 136 -3.65 -14.94 0.19
N ILE A 137 -2.33 -14.82 0.29
CA ILE A 137 -1.66 -13.67 0.89
C ILE A 137 -1.89 -12.43 0.02
N ILE A 138 -1.68 -12.52 -1.30
CA ILE A 138 -1.90 -11.42 -2.24
C ILE A 138 -3.35 -10.94 -2.17
N PHE A 139 -4.34 -11.83 -2.26
CA PHE A 139 -5.77 -11.45 -2.18
C PHE A 139 -6.14 -10.87 -0.81
N ALA A 140 -5.63 -11.45 0.28
CA ALA A 140 -5.87 -10.92 1.63
C ALA A 140 -5.28 -9.51 1.77
N SER A 141 -4.03 -9.30 1.33
CA SER A 141 -3.35 -7.99 1.39
C SER A 141 -4.02 -6.96 0.49
N LEU A 142 -4.40 -7.33 -0.74
CA LEU A 142 -5.12 -6.46 -1.67
C LEU A 142 -6.49 -6.05 -1.11
N THR A 143 -7.24 -7.02 -0.56
CA THR A 143 -8.56 -6.75 0.01
C THR A 143 -8.45 -5.91 1.27
N ALA A 144 -7.51 -6.21 2.16
CA ALA A 144 -7.25 -5.43 3.37
C ALA A 144 -6.82 -4.00 3.04
N PHE A 145 -5.92 -3.82 2.07
CA PHE A 145 -5.50 -2.51 1.59
C PHE A 145 -6.67 -1.73 0.99
N TRP A 146 -7.43 -2.36 0.08
CA TRP A 146 -8.54 -1.72 -0.61
C TRP A 146 -9.63 -1.29 0.38
N VAL A 147 -10.07 -2.18 1.26
CA VAL A 147 -11.06 -1.87 2.30
C VAL A 147 -10.52 -0.83 3.29
N GLY A 148 -9.27 -0.98 3.74
CA GLY A 148 -8.62 -0.10 4.71
C GLY A 148 -8.49 1.34 4.20
N GLU A 149 -7.96 1.54 3.00
CA GLU A 149 -7.79 2.87 2.41
C GLU A 149 -9.12 3.54 2.09
N PHE A 150 -10.10 2.78 1.58
CA PHE A 150 -11.43 3.34 1.34
C PHE A 150 -12.13 3.73 2.63
N ALA A 151 -12.04 2.90 3.68
CA ALA A 151 -12.60 3.23 4.99
C ALA A 151 -11.90 4.47 5.59
N ASN A 152 -10.57 4.51 5.56
CA ASN A 152 -9.78 5.63 6.08
C ASN A 152 -10.14 6.94 5.38
N SER A 153 -10.04 6.95 4.04
CA SER A 153 -10.34 8.14 3.23
C SER A 153 -11.79 8.60 3.38
N PHE A 154 -12.74 7.67 3.56
CA PHE A 154 -14.16 8.00 3.77
C PHE A 154 -14.41 8.62 5.15
N VAL A 155 -13.85 8.04 6.21
CA VAL A 155 -13.99 8.56 7.58
C VAL A 155 -13.39 9.95 7.68
N LEU A 156 -12.19 10.17 7.13
CA LEU A 156 -11.55 11.49 7.07
C LEU A 156 -12.39 12.52 6.32
N ALA A 157 -12.94 12.15 5.15
CA ALA A 157 -13.81 13.03 4.39
C ALA A 157 -15.07 13.43 5.18
N LYS A 158 -15.68 12.48 5.91
CA LYS A 158 -16.86 12.73 6.76
C LYS A 158 -16.52 13.59 7.97
N LEU A 159 -15.40 13.33 8.64
CA LEU A 159 -14.91 14.14 9.75
C LEU A 159 -14.68 15.58 9.31
N LYS A 160 -14.07 15.81 8.15
CA LYS A 160 -13.83 17.17 7.64
C LYS A 160 -15.12 17.96 7.39
N ILE A 161 -16.18 17.29 6.94
CA ILE A 161 -17.52 17.91 6.79
C ILE A 161 -18.10 18.25 8.17
N LEU A 162 -17.97 17.33 9.13
CA LEU A 162 -18.44 17.49 10.51
C LEU A 162 -17.67 18.58 11.28
N THR A 163 -16.36 18.69 11.08
CA THR A 163 -15.50 19.65 11.79
C THR A 163 -15.32 20.98 11.06
N GLN A 164 -15.99 21.16 9.92
CA GLN A 164 -15.86 22.35 9.06
C GLN A 164 -14.40 22.65 8.66
N GLY A 165 -13.58 21.61 8.51
CA GLY A 165 -12.17 21.74 8.15
C GLY A 165 -11.22 22.13 9.29
N ARG A 166 -11.66 22.00 10.54
CA ARG A 166 -10.81 22.08 11.74
C ARG A 166 -10.35 20.70 12.20
#